data_AF-A0A931QIX3-F1
#
_entry.id   AF-A0A931QIX3-F1
#
_cell.length_a   1.000
_cell.length_b   1.000
_cell.length_c   1.000
_cell.angle_alpha   90.00
_cell.angle_beta   90.00
_cell.angle_gamma   90.00
#
_symmetry.space_group_name_H-M   'P 1'
#
loop_
_entity.id
_entity.type
_entity.pdbx_description
1 polymer ?
#
loop_
_entity_poly.entity_id
_entity_poly.type
_entity_poly.pdbx_seq_one_letter_code
_entity_poly.pdbx_strand_id
1 'polypeptide(L)'
;ATIAGTVMFLYASILSRVIPDALGQILIASIISAPAAITLAAIMVPGDGRITSGDIVPPQQAESSMDAVTKGTLQAVELLINIIAMLIVLVALVSLANQIVGLLPEIGGKPITLQRTLGVAMAPLVWLAGVPWPEAQTAGSLMGTKTILNELIAYMDLAALPEDALSPRSRVIMTYALCGFANLGSLGIMIGGMGTMAPERKGEIVSLGFKSIVSGTLATLMTGAVVGMLWS
;
A
#
# COMPACT_ATOMS: atom_id res chain seq x y z
N ALA A 1 0.24 -4.31 -4.57
CA ALA A 1 1.48 -4.85 -3.96
C ALA A 1 2.66 -3.90 -4.12
N THR A 2 2.86 -3.31 -5.29
CA THR A 2 3.93 -2.31 -5.53
C THR A 2 3.42 -0.87 -5.34
N ILE A 3 4.33 0.10 -5.42
CA ILE A 3 4.03 1.53 -5.57
C ILE A 3 4.40 2.02 -6.97
N ALA A 4 3.89 3.18 -7.37
CA ALA A 4 4.30 3.84 -8.61
C ALA A 4 5.59 4.66 -8.41
N GLY A 5 6.42 4.73 -9.46
CA GLY A 5 7.62 5.58 -9.45
C GLY A 5 7.32 7.07 -9.23
N THR A 6 6.12 7.53 -9.60
CA THR A 6 5.65 8.91 -9.43
C THR A 6 5.54 9.35 -7.97
N VAL A 7 5.26 8.43 -7.04
CA VAL A 7 5.14 8.73 -5.59
C VAL A 7 6.35 8.27 -4.78
N MET A 8 7.25 7.51 -5.39
CA MET A 8 8.43 6.95 -4.73
C MET A 8 9.31 8.01 -4.09
N PHE A 9 9.56 9.11 -4.82
CA PHE A 9 10.37 10.22 -4.31
C PHE A 9 9.69 10.94 -3.13
N LEU A 10 8.35 11.06 -3.17
CA LEU A 10 7.58 11.64 -2.07
C LEU A 10 7.78 10.81 -0.79
N TYR A 11 7.60 9.49 -0.85
CA TYR A 11 7.81 8.62 0.31
C TYR A 11 9.27 8.63 0.79
N ALA A 12 10.23 8.59 -0.13
CA ALA A 12 11.65 8.67 0.21
C ALA A 12 11.98 9.97 0.95
N SER A 13 11.40 11.11 0.54
CA SER A 13 11.63 12.39 1.21
C SER A 13 11.05 12.42 2.63
N ILE A 14 9.87 11.82 2.85
CA ILE A 14 9.24 11.68 4.17
C ILE A 14 10.12 10.82 5.09
N LEU A 15 10.61 9.69 4.58
CA LEU A 15 11.36 8.70 5.37
C LEU A 15 12.84 9.03 5.53
N SER A 16 13.40 9.94 4.71
CA SER A 16 14.83 10.29 4.74
C SER A 16 15.35 10.74 6.11
N ARG A 17 14.45 11.21 6.99
CA ARG A 17 14.76 11.65 8.35
C ARG A 17 14.85 10.50 9.36
N VAL A 18 14.23 9.36 9.06
CA VAL A 18 14.07 8.24 9.99
C VAL A 18 14.74 6.96 9.52
N ILE A 19 15.09 6.87 8.23
CA ILE A 19 15.66 5.68 7.60
C ILE A 19 16.82 6.06 6.67
N PRO A 20 18.00 5.42 6.83
CA PRO A 20 19.10 5.63 5.92
C PRO A 20 18.77 5.05 4.53
N ASP A 21 19.16 5.77 3.48
CA ASP A 21 18.92 5.39 2.08
C ASP A 21 17.45 5.01 1.79
N ALA A 22 16.50 5.82 2.27
CA ALA A 22 15.08 5.56 2.12
C ALA A 22 14.65 5.31 0.66
N LEU A 23 15.27 6.01 -0.31
CA LEU A 23 15.00 5.80 -1.73
C LEU A 23 15.44 4.41 -2.18
N GLY A 24 16.66 3.98 -1.83
CA GLY A 24 17.16 2.64 -2.12
C GLY A 24 16.26 1.56 -1.52
N GLN A 25 15.84 1.72 -0.26
CA GLN A 25 14.93 0.77 0.40
C GLN A 25 13.58 0.64 -0.33
N ILE A 26 12.98 1.77 -0.73
CA ILE A 26 11.70 1.76 -1.45
C ILE A 26 11.83 1.16 -2.86
N LEU A 27 12.94 1.42 -3.55
CA LEU A 27 13.26 0.82 -4.85
C LEU A 27 13.36 -0.70 -4.75
N ILE A 28 14.13 -1.20 -3.79
CA ILE A 28 14.30 -2.64 -3.54
C ILE A 28 12.95 -3.26 -3.18
N ALA A 29 12.17 -2.62 -2.30
CA ALA A 29 10.84 -3.08 -1.92
C ALA A 29 9.92 -3.23 -3.14
N SER A 30 9.95 -2.29 -4.07
CA SER A 30 9.14 -2.32 -5.29
C SER A 30 9.52 -3.48 -6.22
N ILE A 31 10.82 -3.75 -6.36
CA ILE A 31 11.33 -4.85 -7.20
C ILE A 31 10.96 -6.21 -6.62
N ILE A 32 11.22 -6.43 -5.32
CA ILE A 32 10.96 -7.72 -4.66
C ILE A 32 9.45 -7.98 -4.51
N SER A 33 8.63 -6.92 -4.46
CA SER A 33 7.17 -7.06 -4.37
C SER A 33 6.53 -7.62 -5.65
N ALA A 34 7.18 -7.51 -6.81
CA ALA A 34 6.65 -8.05 -8.06
C ALA A 34 6.52 -9.59 -8.05
N PRO A 35 7.59 -10.38 -7.81
CA PRO A 35 7.46 -11.84 -7.70
C PRO A 35 6.58 -12.25 -6.51
N ALA A 36 6.62 -11.51 -5.40
CA ALA A 36 5.75 -11.74 -4.24
C ALA A 36 4.26 -11.65 -4.60
N ALA A 37 3.89 -10.60 -5.35
CA ALA A 37 2.51 -10.36 -5.78
C ALA A 37 2.01 -11.46 -6.72
N ILE A 38 2.83 -11.86 -7.71
CA ILE A 38 2.49 -12.92 -8.65
C ILE A 38 2.28 -14.24 -7.90
N THR A 39 3.19 -14.56 -6.97
CA THR A 39 3.11 -15.80 -6.17
C THR A 39 1.82 -15.86 -5.35
N LEU A 40 1.50 -14.81 -4.61
CA LEU A 40 0.28 -14.78 -3.80
C LEU A 40 -1.01 -14.72 -4.63
N ALA A 41 -0.99 -14.00 -5.76
CA ALA A 41 -2.11 -14.00 -6.69
C ALA A 41 -2.38 -15.41 -7.24
N ALA A 42 -1.34 -16.13 -7.67
CA ALA A 42 -1.47 -17.49 -8.19
C ALA A 42 -1.89 -18.52 -7.11
N ILE A 43 -1.52 -18.31 -5.85
CA ILE A 43 -1.99 -19.14 -4.73
C ILE A 43 -3.47 -18.88 -4.43
N MET A 44 -3.89 -17.62 -4.41
CA MET A 44 -5.27 -17.25 -4.04
C MET A 44 -6.29 -17.49 -5.15
N VAL A 45 -5.89 -17.27 -6.39
CA VAL A 45 -6.72 -17.47 -7.59
C VAL A 45 -5.83 -18.14 -8.65
N PRO A 46 -5.71 -19.47 -8.60
CA PRO A 46 -4.93 -20.22 -9.57
C PRO A 46 -5.45 -20.00 -10.99
N GLY A 47 -4.54 -19.75 -11.93
CA GLY A 47 -4.87 -19.66 -13.34
C GLY A 47 -5.29 -21.02 -13.93
N ASP A 48 -6.04 -20.99 -15.02
CA ASP A 48 -6.48 -22.19 -15.75
C ASP A 48 -5.45 -22.69 -16.78
N GLY A 49 -4.23 -22.11 -16.77
CA GLY A 49 -3.12 -22.46 -17.65
C GLY A 49 -3.29 -22.01 -19.10
N ARG A 50 -4.36 -21.27 -19.43
CA ARG A 50 -4.60 -20.78 -20.79
C ARG A 50 -3.76 -19.55 -21.06
N ILE A 51 -2.92 -19.63 -22.08
CA ILE A 51 -2.15 -18.49 -22.58
C ILE A 51 -3.06 -17.74 -23.56
N THR A 52 -3.41 -16.49 -23.24
CA THR A 52 -4.05 -15.60 -24.20
C THR A 52 -3.00 -15.07 -25.17
N SER A 53 -3.28 -15.13 -26.48
CA SER A 53 -2.53 -14.38 -27.49
C SER A 53 -2.83 -12.89 -27.31
N GLY A 54 -1.91 -12.18 -26.65
CA GLY A 54 -1.98 -10.72 -26.53
C GLY A 54 -1.14 -10.08 -27.62
N ASP A 55 -1.77 -9.30 -28.50
CA ASP A 55 -1.02 -8.41 -29.38
C ASP A 55 -0.43 -7.27 -28.55
N ILE A 56 0.87 -7.04 -28.69
CA ILE A 56 1.54 -5.91 -28.06
C ILE A 56 1.14 -4.66 -28.84
N VAL A 57 0.10 -3.97 -28.39
CA VAL A 57 -0.19 -2.61 -28.86
C VAL A 57 0.86 -1.69 -28.23
N PRO A 58 1.70 -0.99 -29.02
CA PRO A 58 2.67 -0.08 -28.46
C PRO A 58 1.96 1.00 -27.65
N PRO A 59 2.38 1.27 -26.40
CA PRO A 59 1.83 2.38 -25.64
C PRO A 59 2.05 3.69 -26.41
N GLN A 60 1.08 4.58 -26.29
CA GLN A 60 0.96 5.87 -26.98
C GLN A 60 2.33 6.54 -27.20
N GLN A 61 2.71 6.70 -28.47
CA GLN A 61 4.03 7.24 -28.84
C GLN A 61 4.10 8.74 -28.50
N ALA A 62 5.20 9.15 -27.86
CA ALA A 62 5.57 10.56 -27.81
C ALA A 62 6.28 10.92 -29.12
N GLU A 63 5.92 12.04 -29.71
CA GLU A 63 6.45 12.47 -31.02
C GLU A 63 7.86 13.08 -30.89
N SER A 64 8.25 13.51 -29.69
CA SER A 64 9.57 14.04 -29.36
C SER A 64 9.88 13.94 -27.87
N SER A 65 11.13 14.16 -27.48
CA SER A 65 11.52 14.26 -26.06
C SER A 65 10.77 15.37 -25.33
N MET A 66 10.50 16.50 -26.00
CA MET A 66 9.75 17.60 -25.40
C MET A 66 8.28 17.25 -25.22
N ASP A 67 7.67 16.59 -26.22
CA ASP A 67 6.30 16.06 -26.12
C ASP A 67 6.17 15.05 -24.96
N ALA A 68 7.15 14.16 -24.79
CA ALA A 68 7.19 13.23 -23.65
C ALA A 68 7.24 13.96 -22.29
N VAL A 69 8.07 15.02 -22.17
CA VAL A 69 8.16 15.84 -20.95
C VAL A 69 6.83 16.55 -20.67
N THR A 70 6.22 17.15 -21.69
CA THR A 70 4.93 17.85 -21.54
C THR A 70 3.81 16.89 -21.16
N LYS A 71 3.67 15.76 -21.86
CA LYS A 71 2.69 14.71 -21.54
C LYS A 71 2.89 14.17 -20.13
N GLY A 72 4.13 13.84 -19.76
CA GLY A 72 4.46 13.35 -18.41
C GLY A 72 4.13 14.37 -17.32
N THR A 73 4.39 15.66 -17.56
CA THR A 73 4.07 16.74 -16.63
C THR A 73 2.55 16.87 -16.42
N LEU A 74 1.77 16.88 -17.50
CA LEU A 74 0.30 16.97 -17.42
C LEU A 74 -0.30 15.75 -16.71
N GLN A 75 0.17 14.54 -17.03
CA GLN A 75 -0.25 13.31 -16.35
C GLN A 75 0.11 13.34 -14.86
N ALA A 76 1.28 13.88 -14.49
CA ALA A 76 1.68 14.00 -13.09
C ALA A 76 0.80 15.00 -12.31
N VAL A 77 0.43 16.13 -12.92
CA VAL A 77 -0.49 17.11 -12.31
C VAL A 77 -1.88 16.50 -12.10
N GLU A 78 -2.42 15.80 -13.11
CA GLU A 78 -3.70 15.11 -13.00
C GLU A 78 -3.67 14.05 -11.88
N LEU A 79 -2.61 13.23 -11.83
CA LEU A 79 -2.40 12.24 -10.78
C LEU A 79 -2.35 12.90 -9.40
N LEU A 80 -1.62 14.01 -9.24
CA LEU A 80 -1.49 14.72 -7.97
C LEU A 80 -2.85 15.24 -7.48
N ILE A 81 -3.64 15.87 -8.37
CA ILE A 81 -4.98 16.36 -8.04
C ILE A 81 -5.88 15.19 -7.62
N ASN A 82 -5.84 14.08 -8.35
CA ASN A 82 -6.61 12.89 -8.02
C ASN A 82 -6.23 12.30 -6.65
N ILE A 83 -4.93 12.25 -6.32
CA ILE A 83 -4.45 11.82 -5.00
C ILE A 83 -5.00 12.75 -3.91
N ILE A 84 -4.85 14.07 -4.05
CA ILE A 84 -5.32 15.04 -3.05
C ILE A 84 -6.84 14.91 -2.84
N ALA A 85 -7.61 14.90 -3.92
CA ALA A 85 -9.07 14.76 -3.87
C ALA A 85 -9.49 13.45 -3.20
N MET A 86 -8.86 12.33 -3.59
CA MET A 86 -9.14 11.03 -3.00
C MET A 86 -8.80 10.97 -1.51
N LEU A 87 -7.67 11.55 -1.10
CA LEU A 87 -7.26 11.61 0.30
C LEU A 87 -8.29 12.36 1.14
N ILE A 88 -8.78 13.52 0.65
CA ILE A 88 -9.80 14.31 1.35
C ILE A 88 -11.09 13.49 1.53
N VAL A 89 -11.59 12.88 0.44
CA VAL A 89 -12.83 12.09 0.48
C VAL A 89 -12.67 10.87 1.39
N LEU A 90 -11.58 10.13 1.25
CA LEU A 90 -11.35 8.91 2.03
C LEU A 90 -11.20 9.21 3.53
N VAL A 91 -10.42 10.22 3.90
CA VAL A 91 -10.27 10.64 5.29
C VAL A 91 -11.62 11.10 5.86
N ALA A 92 -12.42 11.83 5.10
CA ALA A 92 -13.76 12.25 5.53
C ALA A 92 -14.70 11.04 5.76
N LEU A 93 -14.74 10.08 4.84
CA LEU A 93 -15.57 8.87 4.96
C LEU A 93 -15.13 7.98 6.12
N VAL A 94 -13.82 7.79 6.28
CA VAL A 94 -13.27 7.02 7.41
C VAL A 94 -13.52 7.75 8.73
N SER A 95 -13.43 9.08 8.77
CA SER A 95 -13.79 9.88 9.95
C SER A 95 -15.26 9.70 10.32
N LEU A 96 -16.17 9.74 9.35
CA LEU A 96 -17.59 9.47 9.57
C LEU A 96 -17.82 8.04 10.10
N ALA A 97 -17.17 7.04 9.49
CA ALA A 97 -17.27 5.66 9.95
C ALA A 97 -16.70 5.49 11.38
N ASN A 98 -15.59 6.16 11.70
CA ASN A 98 -15.01 6.16 13.03
C ASN A 98 -15.94 6.81 14.07
N GLN A 99 -16.68 7.85 13.71
CA GLN A 99 -17.70 8.43 14.60
C GLN A 99 -18.83 7.45 14.89
N ILE A 100 -19.27 6.67 13.88
CA ILE A 100 -20.30 5.65 14.06
C ILE A 100 -19.79 4.50 14.93
N VAL A 101 -18.61 3.95 14.64
CA VAL A 101 -18.03 2.85 15.42
C VAL A 101 -17.62 3.31 16.82
N GLY A 102 -17.26 4.58 16.99
CA GLY A 102 -16.93 5.20 18.27
C GLY A 102 -18.11 5.33 19.24
N LEU A 103 -19.35 5.08 18.79
CA LEU A 103 -20.52 4.95 19.67
C LEU A 103 -20.50 3.66 20.50
N LEU A 104 -19.68 2.67 20.11
CA LEU A 104 -19.50 1.45 20.87
C LEU A 104 -18.68 1.70 22.15
N PRO A 105 -18.81 0.82 23.17
CA PRO A 105 -18.03 0.94 24.40
C PRO A 105 -16.54 0.99 24.12
N GLU A 106 -15.84 1.88 24.83
CA GLU A 106 -14.39 1.98 24.71
C GLU A 106 -13.72 0.67 25.13
N ILE A 107 -12.76 0.22 24.31
CA ILE A 107 -11.92 -0.93 24.64
C ILE A 107 -10.57 -0.37 25.12
N GLY A 108 -10.18 -0.66 26.35
CA GLY A 108 -8.91 -0.20 26.92
C GLY A 108 -8.81 1.32 27.06
N GLY A 109 -9.93 2.00 27.40
CA GLY A 109 -9.98 3.44 27.68
C GLY A 109 -9.74 4.34 26.46
N LYS A 110 -9.94 3.81 25.26
CA LYS A 110 -9.84 4.56 24.00
C LYS A 110 -11.00 4.18 23.08
N PRO A 111 -11.51 5.11 22.26
CA PRO A 111 -12.53 4.82 21.27
C PRO A 111 -12.06 3.78 20.25
N ILE A 112 -13.02 3.07 19.67
CA ILE A 112 -12.78 2.11 18.60
C ILE A 112 -12.73 2.88 17.27
N THR A 113 -11.69 2.65 16.48
CA THR A 113 -11.57 3.18 15.11
C THR A 113 -11.30 2.03 14.14
N LEU A 114 -11.63 2.22 12.87
CA LEU A 114 -11.36 1.23 11.82
C LEU A 114 -9.87 0.87 11.75
N GLN A 115 -8.99 1.88 11.83
CA GLN A 115 -7.55 1.69 11.83
C GLN A 115 -7.09 0.87 13.03
N ARG A 116 -7.65 1.14 14.22
CA ARG A 116 -7.27 0.44 15.45
C ARG A 116 -7.75 -1.01 15.44
N THR A 117 -8.99 -1.26 15.01
CA THR A 117 -9.55 -2.60 14.89
C THR A 117 -8.72 -3.44 13.93
N LEU A 118 -8.42 -2.89 12.75
CA LEU A 118 -7.56 -3.58 11.79
C LEU A 118 -6.12 -3.69 12.30
N GLY A 119 -5.61 -2.70 13.02
CA GLY A 119 -4.27 -2.71 13.60
C GLY A 119 -4.06 -3.84 14.60
N VAL A 120 -5.06 -4.13 15.43
CA VAL A 120 -5.05 -5.31 16.33
C VAL A 120 -5.01 -6.60 15.53
N ALA A 121 -5.76 -6.70 14.43
CA ALA A 121 -5.72 -7.86 13.54
C ALA A 121 -4.39 -7.99 12.77
N MET A 122 -3.72 -6.87 12.48
CA MET A 122 -2.44 -6.82 11.78
C MET A 122 -1.24 -7.07 12.71
N ALA A 123 -1.37 -6.83 14.03
CA ALA A 123 -0.32 -7.08 15.01
C ALA A 123 0.28 -8.51 14.95
N PRO A 124 -0.51 -9.60 14.93
CA PRO A 124 0.06 -10.94 14.77
C PRO A 124 0.72 -11.14 13.39
N LEU A 125 0.22 -10.48 12.33
CA LEU A 125 0.80 -10.61 11.00
C LEU A 125 2.17 -9.92 10.88
N VAL A 126 2.32 -8.73 11.45
CA VAL A 126 3.62 -8.04 11.49
C VAL A 126 4.61 -8.75 12.43
N TRP A 127 4.11 -9.39 13.49
CA TRP A 127 4.93 -10.25 14.34
C TRP A 127 5.46 -11.47 13.57
N LEU A 128 4.60 -12.13 12.79
CA LEU A 128 5.02 -13.20 11.88
C LEU A 128 6.01 -12.71 10.80
N ALA A 129 5.93 -11.44 10.41
CA ALA A 129 6.90 -10.81 9.51
C ALA A 129 8.23 -10.44 10.18
N GLY A 130 8.41 -10.70 11.48
CA GLY A 130 9.68 -10.55 12.20
C GLY A 130 9.76 -9.33 13.13
N VAL A 131 8.69 -8.56 13.31
CA VAL A 131 8.64 -7.48 14.31
C VAL A 131 8.51 -8.08 15.72
N PRO A 132 9.30 -7.66 16.73
CA PRO A 132 9.15 -8.12 18.10
C PRO A 132 7.74 -7.87 18.65
N TRP A 133 7.20 -8.79 19.45
CA TRP A 133 5.84 -8.66 20.00
C TRP A 133 5.58 -7.33 20.73
N PRO A 134 6.50 -6.78 21.54
CA PRO A 134 6.30 -5.47 22.19
C PRO A 134 6.09 -4.30 21.21
N GLU A 135 6.61 -4.42 19.99
CA GLU A 135 6.51 -3.42 18.93
C GLU A 135 5.35 -3.72 17.95
N ALA A 136 4.79 -4.93 18.01
CA ALA A 136 3.82 -5.44 17.04
C ALA A 136 2.50 -4.67 17.07
N GLN A 137 2.07 -4.13 18.22
CA GLN A 137 0.88 -3.28 18.28
C GLN A 137 1.10 -1.96 17.54
N THR A 138 2.25 -1.32 17.72
CA THR A 138 2.60 -0.07 17.01
C THR A 138 2.72 -0.32 15.51
N ALA A 139 3.48 -1.34 15.11
CA ALA A 139 3.63 -1.75 13.72
C ALA A 139 2.30 -2.18 13.08
N GLY A 140 1.46 -2.92 13.81
CA GLY A 140 0.14 -3.34 13.38
C GLY A 140 -0.78 -2.15 13.13
N SER A 141 -0.74 -1.13 13.99
CA SER A 141 -1.49 0.13 13.79
C SER A 141 -1.11 0.81 12.47
N LEU A 142 0.17 0.85 12.10
CA LEU A 142 0.61 1.42 10.81
C LEU A 142 0.04 0.62 9.62
N MET A 143 0.01 -0.72 9.69
CA MET A 143 -0.64 -1.54 8.67
C MET A 143 -2.16 -1.32 8.60
N GLY A 144 -2.79 -1.09 9.75
CA GLY A 144 -4.20 -0.71 9.85
C GLY A 144 -4.47 0.62 9.15
N THR A 145 -3.67 1.66 9.45
CA THR A 145 -3.71 2.96 8.77
C THR A 145 -3.51 2.79 7.27
N LYS A 146 -2.48 2.04 6.85
CA LYS A 146 -2.21 1.78 5.43
C LYS A 146 -3.42 1.22 4.70
N THR A 147 -4.00 0.16 5.25
CA THR A 147 -5.04 -0.61 4.56
C THR A 147 -6.37 0.15 4.50
N ILE A 148 -6.74 0.86 5.58
CA ILE A 148 -8.00 1.63 5.66
C ILE A 148 -7.88 2.98 4.95
N LEU A 149 -6.80 3.72 5.19
CA LEU A 149 -6.54 5.01 4.60
C LEU A 149 -5.62 4.84 3.38
N ASN A 150 -4.30 4.83 3.59
CA ASN A 150 -3.30 4.64 2.53
C ASN A 150 -1.89 4.61 3.14
N GLU A 151 -0.95 4.19 2.32
CA GLU A 151 0.48 4.14 2.61
C GLU A 151 1.11 5.52 2.82
N LEU A 152 0.62 6.59 2.19
CA LEU A 152 1.17 7.94 2.40
C LEU A 152 1.01 8.38 3.87
N ILE A 153 -0.20 8.26 4.42
CA ILE A 153 -0.48 8.59 5.82
C ILE A 153 0.27 7.63 6.74
N ALA A 154 0.32 6.34 6.41
CA ALA A 154 1.09 5.38 7.21
C ALA A 154 2.60 5.69 7.25
N TYR A 155 3.19 6.19 6.16
CA TYR A 155 4.58 6.64 6.15
C TYR A 155 4.80 7.94 6.93
N MET A 156 3.84 8.87 6.89
CA MET A 156 3.87 10.06 7.75
C MET A 156 3.82 9.66 9.23
N ASP A 157 2.92 8.73 9.59
CA ASP A 157 2.81 8.21 10.95
C ASP A 157 4.10 7.51 11.38
N LEU A 158 4.69 6.67 10.52
CA LEU A 158 5.99 6.02 10.77
C LEU A 158 7.11 7.04 10.99
N ALA A 159 7.16 8.10 10.18
CA ALA A 159 8.16 9.15 10.30
C ALA A 159 7.97 10.03 11.55
N ALA A 160 6.75 10.11 12.08
CA ALA A 160 6.40 10.87 13.28
C ALA A 160 6.54 10.06 14.58
N LEU A 161 6.80 8.76 14.51
CA LEU A 161 6.99 7.93 15.71
C LEU A 161 8.24 8.35 16.49
N PRO A 162 8.19 8.32 17.84
CA PRO A 162 9.37 8.46 18.69
C PRO A 162 10.49 7.51 18.29
N GLU A 163 11.75 7.91 18.49
CA GLU A 163 12.92 7.10 18.09
C GLU A 163 12.89 5.68 18.69
N ASP A 164 12.44 5.55 19.93
CA ASP A 164 12.34 4.32 20.71
C ASP A 164 11.07 3.49 20.45
N ALA A 165 10.12 3.98 19.66
CA ALA A 165 8.86 3.29 19.42
C ALA A 165 9.00 2.01 18.58
N LEU A 166 10.01 1.96 17.71
CA LEU A 166 10.35 0.81 16.87
C LEU A 166 11.87 0.70 16.77
N SER A 167 12.41 -0.50 16.97
CA SER A 167 13.83 -0.78 16.73
C SER A 167 14.22 -0.47 15.28
N PRO A 168 15.51 -0.21 14.98
CA PRO A 168 15.98 0.04 13.61
C PRO A 168 15.58 -1.08 12.64
N ARG A 169 15.67 -2.33 13.08
CA ARG A 169 15.25 -3.51 12.31
C ARG A 169 13.75 -3.46 11.99
N SER A 170 12.90 -3.19 12.98
CA SER A 170 11.45 -3.09 12.77
C SER A 170 11.07 -1.93 11.86
N ARG A 171 11.74 -0.77 11.95
CA ARG A 171 11.52 0.35 11.03
C ARG A 171 11.78 -0.05 9.58
N VAL A 172 12.83 -0.83 9.33
CA VAL A 172 13.14 -1.32 7.99
C VAL A 172 12.10 -2.34 7.54
N ILE A 173 11.74 -3.33 8.36
CA ILE A 173 10.66 -4.28 8.04
C ILE A 173 9.38 -3.52 7.67
N MET A 174 9.01 -2.52 8.47
CA MET A 174 7.83 -1.71 8.25
C MET A 174 7.92 -0.86 6.99
N THR A 175 9.10 -0.41 6.57
CA THR A 175 9.27 0.31 5.30
C THR A 175 8.86 -0.55 4.12
N TYR A 176 9.27 -1.81 4.12
CA TYR A 176 8.91 -2.76 3.06
C TYR A 176 7.45 -3.20 3.18
N ALA A 177 6.98 -3.46 4.41
CA ALA A 177 5.59 -3.84 4.66
C ALA A 177 4.59 -2.73 4.30
N LEU A 178 4.97 -1.46 4.42
CA LEU A 178 4.14 -0.33 4.03
C LEU A 178 4.23 -0.01 2.53
N CYS A 179 5.29 -0.46 1.84
CA CYS A 179 5.53 -0.16 0.43
C CYS A 179 4.58 -0.91 -0.52
N GLY A 180 3.35 -0.42 -0.64
CA GLY A 180 2.42 -0.87 -1.68
C GLY A 180 1.01 -0.33 -1.54
N PHE A 181 0.34 -0.16 -2.69
CA PHE A 181 -1.03 0.38 -2.81
C PHE A 181 -2.15 -0.61 -2.45
N ALA A 182 -1.93 -1.48 -1.47
CA ALA A 182 -2.95 -2.41 -0.98
C ALA A 182 -3.83 -1.72 0.07
N ASN A 183 -4.78 -0.89 -0.38
CA ASN A 183 -5.70 -0.14 0.47
C ASN A 183 -7.06 0.08 -0.24
N LEU A 184 -8.07 0.53 0.52
CA LEU A 184 -9.43 0.72 0.00
C LEU A 184 -9.54 1.80 -1.09
N GLY A 185 -8.76 2.89 -0.99
CA GLY A 185 -8.74 3.95 -1.99
C GLY A 185 -8.20 3.47 -3.34
N SER A 186 -7.05 2.79 -3.30
CA SER A 186 -6.41 2.19 -4.47
C SER A 186 -7.25 1.09 -5.11
N LEU A 187 -8.03 0.34 -4.32
CA LEU A 187 -9.02 -0.59 -4.86
C LEU A 187 -10.08 0.13 -5.69
N GLY A 188 -10.58 1.28 -5.21
CA GLY A 188 -11.52 2.12 -5.96
C GLY A 188 -10.94 2.59 -7.30
N ILE A 189 -9.69 3.09 -7.28
CA ILE A 189 -8.96 3.47 -8.52
C ILE A 189 -8.86 2.28 -9.47
N MET A 190 -8.45 1.12 -8.97
CA MET A 190 -8.24 -0.09 -9.76
C MET A 190 -9.54 -0.56 -10.42
N ILE A 191 -10.64 -0.61 -9.66
CA ILE A 191 -11.97 -0.98 -10.19
C ILE A 191 -12.42 0.03 -11.24
N GLY A 192 -12.22 1.33 -10.99
CA GLY A 192 -12.56 2.39 -11.95
C GLY A 192 -11.76 2.27 -13.24
N GLY A 193 -10.43 2.22 -13.15
CA GLY A 193 -9.53 2.19 -14.31
C GLY A 193 -9.60 0.89 -15.10
N MET A 194 -9.59 -0.28 -14.45
CA MET A 194 -9.74 -1.54 -15.18
C MET A 194 -11.16 -1.72 -15.73
N GLY A 195 -12.16 -1.21 -15.02
CA GLY A 195 -13.55 -1.24 -15.47
C GLY A 195 -13.82 -0.36 -16.69
N THR A 196 -13.05 0.70 -16.94
CA THR A 196 -13.14 1.48 -18.18
C THR A 196 -12.37 0.83 -19.33
N MET A 197 -11.27 0.12 -19.04
CA MET A 197 -10.49 -0.62 -20.04
C MET A 197 -11.17 -1.91 -20.51
N ALA A 198 -11.86 -2.61 -19.62
CA ALA A 198 -12.58 -3.86 -19.91
C ALA A 198 -14.00 -3.86 -19.28
N PRO A 199 -14.94 -3.06 -19.82
CA PRO A 199 -16.28 -2.90 -19.26
C PRO A 199 -17.04 -4.22 -19.08
N GLU A 200 -16.88 -5.16 -20.01
CA GLU A 200 -17.48 -6.49 -20.00
C GLU A 200 -16.99 -7.39 -18.85
N ARG A 201 -15.80 -7.12 -18.29
CA ARG A 201 -15.23 -7.84 -17.15
C ARG A 201 -15.35 -7.12 -15.82
N LYS A 202 -16.09 -6.00 -15.77
CA LYS A 202 -16.26 -5.19 -14.55
C LYS A 202 -16.77 -6.00 -13.36
N GLY A 203 -17.72 -6.92 -13.58
CA GLY A 203 -18.25 -7.79 -12.51
C GLY A 203 -17.17 -8.70 -11.90
N GLU A 204 -16.31 -9.28 -12.74
CA GLU A 204 -15.18 -10.09 -12.30
C GLU A 204 -14.18 -9.25 -11.50
N ILE A 205 -13.80 -8.08 -12.01
CA ILE A 205 -12.88 -7.14 -11.36
C ILE A 205 -13.35 -6.77 -9.95
N VAL A 206 -14.64 -6.41 -9.82
CA VAL A 206 -15.23 -6.07 -8.51
C VAL A 206 -15.21 -7.27 -7.56
N SER A 207 -15.54 -8.48 -8.05
CA SER A 207 -15.56 -9.69 -7.24
C SER A 207 -14.18 -10.07 -6.67
N LEU A 208 -13.10 -9.72 -7.38
CA LEU A 208 -11.72 -9.96 -6.96
C LEU A 208 -11.15 -8.84 -6.08
N GLY A 209 -11.86 -7.73 -5.93
CA GLY A 209 -11.35 -6.52 -5.28
C GLY A 209 -10.87 -6.73 -3.84
N PHE A 210 -11.65 -7.42 -3.00
CA PHE A 210 -11.22 -7.68 -1.63
C PHE A 210 -10.03 -8.65 -1.58
N LYS A 211 -10.03 -9.69 -2.43
CA LYS A 211 -8.92 -10.64 -2.54
C LYS A 211 -7.62 -9.94 -2.96
N SER A 212 -7.70 -8.94 -3.83
CA SER A 212 -6.52 -8.20 -4.29
C SER A 212 -5.89 -7.34 -3.17
N ILE A 213 -6.70 -6.79 -2.26
CA ILE A 213 -6.18 -6.11 -1.05
C ILE A 213 -5.46 -7.11 -0.16
N VAL A 214 -6.09 -8.25 0.17
CA VAL A 214 -5.46 -9.26 1.05
C VAL A 214 -4.17 -9.79 0.44
N SER A 215 -4.19 -10.17 -0.84
CA SER A 215 -3.00 -10.60 -1.58
C SER A 215 -1.91 -9.53 -1.58
N GLY A 216 -2.27 -8.28 -1.86
CA GLY A 216 -1.34 -7.16 -1.89
C GLY A 216 -0.71 -6.86 -0.52
N THR A 217 -1.48 -6.93 0.56
CA THR A 217 -1.00 -6.71 1.93
C THR A 217 -0.06 -7.83 2.35
N LEU A 218 -0.41 -9.09 2.09
CA LEU A 218 0.46 -10.23 2.35
C LEU A 218 1.75 -10.17 1.52
N ALA A 219 1.69 -9.70 0.27
CA ALA A 219 2.88 -9.55 -0.56
C ALA A 219 3.87 -8.56 0.05
N THR A 220 3.38 -7.42 0.53
CA THR A 220 4.24 -6.42 1.21
C THR A 220 4.74 -6.92 2.57
N LEU A 221 3.94 -7.68 3.32
CA LEU A 221 4.41 -8.30 4.56
C LEU A 221 5.50 -9.34 4.30
N MET A 222 5.38 -10.10 3.21
CA MET A 222 6.38 -11.08 2.80
C MET A 222 7.70 -10.39 2.40
N THR A 223 7.65 -9.26 1.70
CA THR A 223 8.88 -8.50 1.40
C THR A 223 9.50 -7.91 2.66
N GLY A 224 8.69 -7.41 3.60
CA GLY A 224 9.15 -7.01 4.93
C GLY A 224 9.84 -8.13 5.70
N ALA A 225 9.27 -9.33 5.69
CA ALA A 225 9.86 -10.50 6.33
C ALA A 225 11.20 -10.90 5.70
N VAL A 226 11.29 -10.88 4.37
CA VAL A 226 12.54 -11.18 3.64
C VAL A 226 13.64 -10.22 4.04
N VAL A 227 13.37 -8.91 4.06
CA VAL A 227 14.39 -7.93 4.47
C VAL A 227 14.71 -8.03 5.95
N GLY A 228 13.72 -8.32 6.79
CA GLY A 228 13.93 -8.58 8.21
C GLY A 228 14.86 -9.76 8.49
N MET A 229 14.92 -10.76 7.60
CA MET A 229 15.89 -11.87 7.67
C MET A 229 17.29 -11.48 7.21
N LEU A 230 17.39 -10.59 6.22
CA LEU A 230 18.68 -10.12 5.67
C LEU A 230 19.31 -9.00 6.50
N TRP A 231 18.55 -8.37 7.38
CA TRP A 231 19.01 -7.30 8.26
C TRP A 231 19.95 -7.85 9.34
N SER A 232 21.24 -7.51 9.24
CA SER A 232 22.32 -7.84 10.18
C SER A 232 22.59 -6.71 11.16
#